data_AF-A0A967WKE6-F1
#
_entry.id   AF-A0A967WKE6-F1
#
_cell.length_a   1.000
_cell.length_b   1.000
_cell.length_c   1.000
_cell.angle_alpha   90.00
_cell.angle_beta   90.00
_cell.angle_gamma   90.00
#
_symmetry.space_group_name_H-M   'P 1'
#
loop_
_entity.id
_entity.type
_entity.pdbx_description
1 polymer ?
#
loop_
_entity_poly.entity_id
_entity_poly.type
_entity_poly.pdbx_seq_one_letter_code
_entity_poly.pdbx_strand_id
1 'polypeptide(L)' 'GLPLDREPAKSWLGVPMIAGDRVIGAIAAQSFEREDAFDQANLELLTIVAGQASVAYHNASLFQERLRRIEQLN' A
#
# COMPACT_ATOMS: atom_id res chain seq x y z
N GLY A 1 3.14 -10.97 9.88
CA GLY A 1 2.18 -11.61 8.96
C GLY A 1 0.81 -11.51 9.57
N LEU A 2 -0.24 -11.43 8.75
CA LEU A 2 -1.61 -11.54 9.27
C LEU A 2 -1.79 -12.90 9.97
N PRO A 3 -2.61 -12.97 11.03
CA PRO A 3 -2.91 -14.22 11.71
C PRO A 3 -3.43 -15.28 10.72
N LEU A 4 -2.83 -16.48 10.74
CA LEU A 4 -3.14 -17.57 9.81
C LEU A 4 -4.43 -18.34 10.19
N ASP A 5 -5.12 -17.91 11.25
CA ASP A 5 -6.33 -18.52 11.79
C ASP A 5 -7.62 -17.89 11.25
N ARG A 6 -7.53 -16.90 10.37
CA ARG A 6 -8.71 -16.27 9.73
C ARG A 6 -9.07 -17.00 8.45
N GLU A 7 -10.38 -17.16 8.22
CA GLU A 7 -10.89 -17.63 6.94
C GLU A 7 -10.31 -16.79 5.78
N PRO A 8 -9.91 -17.41 4.66
CA PRO A 8 -9.39 -16.68 3.52
C PRO A 8 -10.43 -15.72 2.95
N ALA A 9 -9.99 -14.58 2.42
CA ALA A 9 -10.88 -13.65 1.74
C ALA A 9 -11.55 -14.36 0.54
N LYS A 10 -12.86 -14.19 0.40
CA LYS A 10 -13.64 -14.68 -0.75
C LYS A 10 -13.36 -13.89 -2.02
N SER A 11 -12.96 -12.63 -1.87
CA SER A 11 -12.53 -11.78 -2.98
C SER A 11 -11.49 -10.79 -2.47
N TRP A 12 -10.51 -10.44 -3.31
CA TRP A 12 -9.49 -9.44 -2.99
C TRP A 12 -9.10 -8.64 -4.24
N LEU A 13 -8.74 -7.39 -4.02
CA LEU A 13 -8.25 -6.46 -5.04
C LEU A 13 -6.96 -5.83 -4.50
N GLY A 14 -5.84 -6.12 -5.14
CA GLY A 14 -4.54 -5.58 -4.78
C GLY A 14 -3.98 -4.67 -5.86
N VAL A 15 -3.37 -3.57 -5.46
CA VAL A 15 -2.64 -2.65 -6.35
C VAL A 15 -1.24 -2.35 -5.78
N PRO A 16 -0.22 -2.23 -6.63
CA PRO A 16 1.13 -1.92 -6.16
C PRO A 16 1.25 -0.44 -5.77
N MET A 17 2.10 -0.17 -4.78
CA MET A 17 2.62 1.15 -4.49
C MET A 17 3.99 1.30 -5.16
N ILE A 18 4.15 2.31 -6.02
CA ILE A 18 5.35 2.48 -6.86
C ILE A 18 5.99 3.83 -6.56
N ALA A 19 7.31 3.83 -6.32
CA ALA A 19 8.13 5.03 -6.22
C ALA A 19 9.27 4.94 -7.24
N GLY A 20 9.22 5.79 -8.27
CA GLY A 20 10.13 5.70 -9.41
C GLY A 20 9.94 4.39 -10.16
N ASP A 21 11.01 3.60 -10.26
CA ASP A 21 11.06 2.29 -10.91
C ASP A 21 10.89 1.11 -9.92
N ARG A 22 10.60 1.39 -8.65
CA ARG A 22 10.53 0.37 -7.59
C ARG A 22 9.13 0.23 -7.00
N VAL A 23 8.71 -1.02 -6.82
CA VAL A 23 7.57 -1.37 -5.96
C VAL A 23 8.01 -1.26 -4.50
N ILE A 24 7.34 -0.40 -3.75
CA ILE A 24 7.63 -0.14 -2.33
C ILE A 24 6.63 -0.82 -1.38
N GLY A 25 5.55 -1.39 -1.94
CA GLY A 25 4.52 -2.09 -1.18
C GLY A 25 3.28 -2.37 -2.03
N ALA A 26 2.18 -2.73 -1.38
CA ALA A 26 0.88 -2.91 -2.01
C ALA A 26 -0.23 -2.49 -1.06
N ILE A 27 -1.34 -2.02 -1.62
CA ILE A 27 -2.61 -1.82 -0.90
C ILE A 27 -3.57 -2.91 -1.40
N ALA A 28 -4.25 -3.57 -0.46
CA ALA A 28 -5.23 -4.59 -0.78
C ALA A 28 -6.57 -4.31 -0.09
N ALA A 29 -7.67 -4.39 -0.84
CA ALA A 29 -9.02 -4.51 -0.32
C ALA A 29 -9.42 -6.00 -0.30
N GLN A 30 -10.11 -6.43 0.74
CA GLN A 30 -10.52 -7.82 0.93
C GLN A 30 -12.00 -7.88 1.33
N SER A 31 -12.72 -8.85 0.77
CA SER A 31 -14.09 -9.19 1.11
C SER A 31 -14.11 -10.62 1.64
N PHE A 32 -14.57 -10.80 2.88
CA PHE A 32 -14.77 -12.12 3.48
C PHE A 32 -16.22 -12.62 3.30
N GLU A 33 -17.14 -11.74 2.90
CA GLU A 33 -18.57 -12.05 2.82
C GLU A 33 -19.02 -12.36 1.39
N ARG A 34 -18.48 -11.62 0.40
CA ARG A 34 -18.93 -11.61 -1.00
C ARG A 34 -17.82 -11.98 -1.98
N GLU A 35 -18.11 -12.92 -2.89
CA GLU A 35 -17.31 -13.22 -4.09
C GLU A 35 -17.49 -12.12 -5.16
N ASP A 36 -16.53 -11.96 -6.08
CA ASP A 36 -16.58 -10.93 -7.13
C ASP A 36 -16.92 -9.52 -6.62
N ALA A 37 -16.37 -9.17 -5.45
CA ALA A 37 -16.78 -7.98 -4.73
C ALA A 37 -16.25 -6.68 -5.33
N PHE A 38 -15.29 -6.76 -6.25
CA PHE A 38 -14.59 -5.61 -6.80
C PHE A 38 -14.66 -5.60 -8.32
N ASP A 39 -14.99 -4.44 -8.86
CA ASP A 39 -15.05 -4.20 -10.30
C ASP A 39 -13.89 -3.29 -10.78
N GLN A 40 -13.94 -2.93 -12.05
CA GLN A 40 -12.95 -2.05 -12.68
C GLN A 40 -12.91 -0.66 -12.04
N ALA A 41 -14.05 -0.11 -11.61
CA ALA A 41 -14.08 1.19 -10.94
C ALA A 41 -13.42 1.11 -9.56
N ASN A 42 -13.55 -0.02 -8.85
CA ASN A 42 -12.82 -0.26 -7.62
C ASN A 42 -11.31 -0.36 -7.86
N LEU A 43 -10.87 -1.02 -8.93
CA LEU A 43 -9.45 -1.07 -9.32
C LEU A 43 -8.89 0.34 -9.59
N GLU A 44 -9.61 1.15 -10.36
CA GLU A 44 -9.19 2.51 -10.70
C GLU A 44 -9.09 3.39 -9.46
N LEU A 45 -10.11 3.34 -8.58
CA LEU A 45 -10.10 4.07 -7.32
C LEU A 45 -8.93 3.64 -6.42
N LEU A 46 -8.73 2.33 -6.24
CA LEU A 46 -7.67 1.82 -5.38
C LEU A 46 -6.29 2.17 -5.95
N THR A 47 -6.14 2.20 -7.27
CA THR A 47 -4.91 2.63 -7.96
C THR A 47 -4.59 4.10 -7.67
N ILE A 48 -5.59 4.98 -7.70
CA ILE A 48 -5.43 6.41 -7.35
C ILE A 48 -4.96 6.54 -5.90
N VAL A 49 -5.60 5.81 -4.98
CA VAL A 49 -5.25 5.80 -3.55
C VAL A 49 -3.81 5.30 -3.35
N ALA A 50 -3.41 4.24 -4.05
CA ALA A 50 -2.05 3.71 -3.98
C ALA A 50 -1.01 4.70 -4.52
N GLY A 51 -1.33 5.44 -5.59
CA GLY A 51 -0.49 6.53 -6.08
C GLY A 51 -0.25 7.61 -5.02
N GLN A 52 -1.32 8.09 -4.36
CA GLN A 52 -1.21 9.09 -3.30
C GLN A 52 -0.42 8.57 -2.09
N ALA A 53 -0.70 7.33 -1.66
CA ALA A 53 0.03 6.68 -0.58
C ALA A 53 1.52 6.53 -0.90
N SER A 54 1.86 6.23 -2.16
CA SER A 54 3.25 6.10 -2.60
C SER A 54 4.02 7.42 -2.48
N VAL A 55 3.39 8.54 -2.86
CA VAL A 55 3.97 9.88 -2.71
C VAL A 55 4.16 10.23 -1.23
N ALA A 56 3.14 10.00 -0.39
CA ALA A 56 3.21 10.27 1.04
C ALA A 56 4.31 9.45 1.73
N TYR A 57 4.41 8.16 1.39
CA TYR A 57 5.47 7.27 1.89
C TYR A 57 6.86 7.76 1.47
N HIS A 58 7.04 8.14 0.20
CA HIS A 58 8.30 8.65 -0.30
C HIS A 58 8.74 9.93 0.46
N ASN A 59 7.82 10.86 0.66
CA ASN A 59 8.07 12.10 1.41
C ASN A 59 8.46 11.83 2.87
N ALA A 60 7.76 10.91 3.53
CA ALA A 60 8.07 10.51 4.90
C ALA A 60 9.46 9.86 4.99
N SER A 61 9.80 8.97 4.05
CA SER A 61 11.11 8.31 4.00
C SER A 61 12.27 9.31 3.84
N LEU A 62 12.13 10.27 2.92
CA LEU A 62 13.10 11.35 2.73
C LEU A 62 13.26 12.23 3.97
N PHE A 63 12.15 12.55 4.65
CA PHE A 63 12.20 13.33 5.88
C PHE A 63 12.94 12.58 7.00
N GLN A 64 12.64 11.28 7.18
CA GLN A 64 13.32 10.42 8.15
C GLN A 64 14.82 10.28 7.85
N GLU A 65 15.20 10.20 6.57
CA GLU A 65 16.60 10.16 6.18
C GLU A 65 17.34 11.47 6.53
N ARG A 66 16.70 12.63 6.33
CA ARG A 66 17.27 13.93 6.75
C ARG A 66 17.49 13.98 8.26
N LEU A 67 16.53 13.53 9.06
CA LEU A 67 16.66 13.51 10.52
C LEU A 67 17.84 12.64 10.98
N ARG A 68 17.96 11.41 10.43
CA ARG A 68 19.08 10.51 10.76
C ARG A 68 20.45 11.13 10.45
N ARG A 69 20.59 11.87 9.34
CA ARG A 69 21.86 12.53 9.00
C ARG A 69 22.23 13.63 10.00
N ILE A 70 21.24 14.35 10.53
CA ILE A 70 21.47 15.39 11.55
C ILE A 70 21.94 14.74 12.87
N GLU A 71 21.32 13.63 13.28
CA GLU A 71 21.70 12.90 14.49
C GLU A 71 23.13 12.35 14.44
N GLN A 72 23.61 11.93 13.27
CA GLN A 72 24.96 11.39 13.07
C GLN A 72 26.07 12.45 13.11
N LEU A 73 25.73 13.74 13.12
CA LEU A 73 26.68 14.86 13.21
C LEU A 73 26.94 15.31 14.66
N ASN A 74 26.27 14.71 15.64
CA ASN A 74 26.45 14.92 17.08
C ASN A 74 27.21 13.76 17.72
#